data_AF-A0A7Z2J9G9-F1
#
_entry.id   AF-A0A7Z2J9G9-F1
#
_cell.length_a   1.000
_cell.length_b   1.000
_cell.length_c   1.000
_cell.angle_alpha   90.00
_cell.angle_beta   90.00
_cell.angle_gamma   90.00
#
_symmetry.space_group_name_H-M   'P 1'
#
loop_
_entity.id
_entity.type
_entity.pdbx_description
1 polymer ?
#
loop_
_entity_poly.entity_id
_entity_poly.type
_entity_poly.pdbx_seq_one_letter_code
_entity_poly.pdbx_strand_id
1 'polypeptide(L)' 'MNIERKRRRDAFLEESRRYLLANQPTTEQLHALVQSFAAMVSSDRGERVLVLIGKVAIQRERSLRSIARSRI' A
#
# COMPACT_ATOMS: atom_id res chain seq x y z
N MET A 1 13.48 15.64 13.06
CA MET A 1 12.77 14.55 12.37
C MET A 1 11.41 14.38 13.03
N ASN A 2 10.30 14.47 12.28
CA ASN A 2 8.94 14.34 12.84
C ASN A 2 8.77 12.94 13.47
N ILE A 3 8.40 12.87 14.76
CA ILE A 3 8.28 11.63 15.54
C ILE A 3 7.32 10.65 14.87
N GLU A 4 6.20 11.15 14.34
CA GLU A 4 5.21 10.34 13.65
C GLU A 4 5.74 9.76 12.34
N ARG A 5 6.56 10.52 11.62
CA ARG A 5 7.23 10.05 10.41
C ARG A 5 8.20 8.92 10.71
N LYS A 6 8.95 9.03 11.82
CA LYS A 6 9.86 7.97 12.27
C LYS A 6 9.07 6.70 12.61
N ARG A 7 8.00 6.82 13.40
CA ARG A 7 7.14 5.69 13.80
C ARG A 7 6.56 4.94 12.61
N ARG A 8 5.99 5.64 11.62
CA ARG A 8 5.45 5.02 10.41
C ARG A 8 6.51 4.26 9.62
N ARG A 9 7.71 4.83 9.52
CA ARG A 9 8.85 4.20 8.86
C ARG A 9 9.33 2.95 9.59
N ASP A 10 9.45 3.01 10.91
CA ASP A 10 9.88 1.87 11.72
C ASP A 10 8.87 0.71 11.62
N ALA A 11 7.57 1.00 11.63
CA ALA A 11 6.51 0.01 11.44
C ALA A 11 6.59 -0.67 10.06
N PHE A 12 6.77 0.09 8.97
CA PHE A 12 6.94 -0.46 7.63
C PHE A 12 8.20 -1.34 7.52
N LEU A 13 9.30 -0.95 8.15
CA LEU A 13 10.54 -1.73 8.15
C LEU A 13 10.38 -3.06 8.88
N GLU A 14 9.59 -3.08 9.95
CA GLU A 14 9.28 -4.32 10.67
C GLU A 14 8.44 -5.27 9.81
N GLU A 15 7.40 -4.78 9.14
CA GLU A 15 6.59 -5.57 8.19
C GLU A 15 7.44 -6.09 7.03
N SER A 16 8.33 -5.26 6.48
CA SER A 16 9.28 -5.65 5.43
C SER A 16 10.18 -6.79 5.88
N ARG A 17 10.66 -6.75 7.13
CA ARG A 17 11.49 -7.81 7.70
C ARG A 17 10.72 -9.12 7.82
N ARG A 18 9.46 -9.08 8.27
CA ARG A 18 8.61 -10.29 8.35
C ARG A 18 8.38 -10.90 6.97
N TYR A 19 8.17 -10.08 5.95
CA TYR A 19 8.05 -10.54 4.57
C TYR A 19 9.33 -11.21 4.06
N LEU A 20 10.50 -10.61 4.31
CA LEU A 20 11.79 -11.16 3.88
C LEU A 20 12.17 -12.47 4.57
N LEU A 21 11.73 -12.66 5.81
CA LEU A 21 11.98 -13.87 6.60
C LEU A 21 10.94 -14.98 6.36
N ALA A 22 9.90 -14.72 5.56
CA ALA A 22 8.93 -15.74 5.21
C ALA A 22 9.58 -16.75 4.25
N ASN A 23 9.52 -18.04 4.59
CA ASN A 23 10.06 -19.12 3.75
C ASN A 23 9.44 -19.17 2.35
N GLN A 24 8.16 -18.82 2.23
CA GLN A 24 7.44 -18.62 0.98
C GLN A 24 6.45 -17.46 1.15
N PRO A 25 6.83 -16.23 0.79
CA PRO A 25 5.93 -15.09 0.90
C PRO A 25 4.76 -15.25 -0.07
N THR A 26 3.54 -15.07 0.44
CA THR A 26 2.33 -15.17 -0.39
C THR A 26 2.07 -13.87 -1.15
N THR A 27 1.24 -13.96 -2.18
CA THR A 27 0.84 -12.78 -2.97
C THR A 27 0.08 -11.79 -2.10
N GLU A 28 -0.74 -12.26 -1.16
CA GLU A 28 -1.44 -11.40 -0.19
C GLU A 28 -0.47 -10.65 0.72
N GLN A 29 0.60 -11.31 1.19
CA GLN A 29 1.63 -10.67 2.01
C GLN A 29 2.38 -9.59 1.22
N LEU A 30 2.65 -9.82 -0.06
CA LEU A 30 3.24 -8.81 -0.94
C LEU A 30 2.31 -7.61 -1.12
N HIS A 31 1.03 -7.84 -1.41
CA HIS A 31 0.04 -6.78 -1.55
C HIS A 31 -0.11 -5.96 -0.26
N ALA A 32 -0.16 -6.62 0.90
CA ALA A 32 -0.22 -5.97 2.20
C ALA A 32 1.01 -5.08 2.46
N LEU A 33 2.21 -5.60 2.18
CA LEU A 33 3.45 -4.84 2.32
C LEU A 33 3.48 -3.60 1.43
N VAL A 34 3.04 -3.74 0.18
CA VAL A 34 3.04 -2.65 -0.79
C VAL A 34 1.97 -1.60 -0.47
N GLN A 35 0.83 -2.03 0.04
CA GLN A 35 -0.19 -1.12 0.55
C GLN A 35 0.32 -0.32 1.75
N SER A 36 1.05 -0.96 2.67
CA SER A 36 1.70 -0.29 3.82
C SER A 36 2.72 0.75 3.35
N PHE A 37 3.55 0.40 2.37
CA PHE A 37 4.49 1.34 1.73
C PHE A 37 3.78 2.55 1.12
N ALA A 38 2.75 2.32 0.30
CA ALA A 38 2.00 3.39 -0.35
C ALA A 38 1.32 4.32 0.67
N ALA A 39 0.78 3.75 1.75
CA ALA A 39 0.17 4.51 2.84
C ALA A 39 1.20 5.38 3.58
N MET A 40 2.40 4.84 3.85
CA MET A 40 3.49 5.59 4.47
C MET A 40 3.92 6.77 3.59
N VAL A 41 4.21 6.53 2.31
CA VAL A 41 4.71 7.57 1.40
C VAL A 41 3.66 8.65 1.14
N SER A 42 2.39 8.26 0.94
CA SER A 42 1.30 9.21 0.75
C SER A 42 1.09 10.10 1.98
N SER A 43 1.15 9.51 3.19
CA SER A 43 1.03 10.27 4.45
C SER A 43 2.20 11.23 4.68
N ASP A 44 3.41 10.84 4.26
CA ASP A 44 4.60 11.66 4.42
C ASP A 44 4.69 12.82 3.42
N ARG A 45 4.13 12.64 2.22
CA ARG A 45 4.16 13.64 1.14
C ARG A 45 2.88 14.46 1.03
N GLY A 46 1.77 14.00 1.60
CA GLY A 46 0.45 14.62 1.40
C GLY A 46 -0.08 14.45 -0.02
N GLU A 47 0.42 13.47 -0.77
CA GLU A 47 0.14 13.27 -2.19
C GLU A 47 -0.47 11.90 -2.46
N ARG A 48 -1.16 11.75 -3.60
CA ARG A 48 -1.62 10.44 -4.07
C ARG A 48 -0.42 9.66 -4.61
N VAL A 49 -0.28 8.40 -4.17
CA VAL A 49 0.81 7.50 -4.57
C VAL A 49 0.23 6.30 -5.31
N LEU A 50 0.82 5.96 -6.46
CA LEU A 50 0.56 4.75 -7.21
C LEU A 50 1.81 3.85 -7.15
N VAL A 51 1.65 2.56 -6.87
CA VAL A 51 2.76 1.60 -6.87
C VAL A 51 2.58 0.58 -8.00
N LEU A 52 3.64 0.39 -8.78
CA LEU A 52 3.73 -0.59 -9.85
C LEU A 52 4.76 -1.66 -9.43
N ILE A 53 4.41 -2.94 -9.54
CA ILE A 53 5.36 -4.04 -9.32
C ILE A 53 5.43 -4.82 -10.63
N GLY A 54 6.57 -4.73 -11.31
CA GLY A 54 6.64 -5.13 -12.72
C GLY A 54 5.77 -4.22 -13.60
N LYS A 55 5.26 -4.74 -14.72
CA LYS A 55 4.41 -3.97 -15.65
C LYS A 55 2.97 -3.74 -15.14
N VAL A 56 2.62 -4.24 -13.95
CA VAL A 56 1.24 -4.24 -13.44
C VAL A 56 1.10 -3.22 -12.31
N ALA A 57 0.10 -2.35 -12.44
CA ALA A 57 -0.26 -1.37 -11.43
C ALA A 57 -1.10 -2.00 -10.32
N ILE A 58 -0.71 -1.82 -9.06
CA ILE A 58 -1.58 -2.11 -7.93
C ILE A 58 -2.44 -0.86 -7.71
N GLN A 59 -3.58 -0.81 -8.38
CA GLN A 59 -4.58 0.22 -8.12
C GLN A 59 -5.37 -0.16 -6.87
N ARG A 60 -5.45 0.75 -5.90
CA ARG A 60 -6.41 0.68 -4.80
C ARG A 60 -7.77 1.00 -5.42
N GLU A 61 -8.53 -0.02 -5.80
CA GLU A 61 -9.88 0.14 -6.36
C GLU A 61 -10.69 1.06 -5.43
N ARG A 62 -11.18 2.16 -5.99
CA ARG A 62 -12.40 2.79 -5.47
C ARG A 62 -13.46 1.71 -5.54
N SER A 63 -13.97 1.30 -4.37
CA SER A 63 -15.22 0.56 -4.22
C SER A 63 -16.24 1.05 -5.27
N LEU A 64 -16.46 0.23 -6.31
CA LEU A 64 -17.52 0.44 -7.29
C LEU A 64 -18.85 0.09 -6.61
N ARG A 65 -19.30 0.97 -5.71
CA ARG A 65 -20.70 1.05 -5.29
C ARG A 65 -21.16 2.48 -5.51
N SER A 66 -22.21 2.62 -6.33
CA SER A 66 -22.69 3.83 -7.02
C SER A 66 -21.79 4.18 -8.21
N ILE A 67 -22.22 4.10 -9.48
CA ILE A 67 -23.49 4.52 -10.06
C ILE A 67 -23.87 3.49 -11.13
N ALA A 68 -24.59 2.44 -10.73
CA ALA A 68 -25.56 1.81 -11.62
C ALA A 68 -26.85 2.60 -11.47
N ARG A 69 -27.42 3.04 -12.60
CA ARG A 69 -28.70 3.76 -12.82
C ARG A 69 -28.56 5.25 -13.17
N SER A 70 -28.33 5.50 -14.45
CA SER A 70 -29.22 6.37 -15.23
C SER A 70 -29.02 6.05 -16.70
N ARG A 71 -29.82 5.11 -17.17
CA ARG A 71 -30.09 4.89 -18.59
C ARG A 71 -31.59 4.59 -18.70
N ILE A 72 -32.39 5.65 -18.69
CA ILE A 72 -33.62 5.83 -19.48
C ILE A 72 -33.65 7.31 -19.84
#